data_AF-A0A1I4NNB3-F1
#
_entry.id   AF-A0A1I4NNB3-F1
#
_cell.length_a   1.000
_cell.length_b   1.000
_cell.length_c   1.000
_cell.angle_alpha   90.00
_cell.angle_beta   90.00
_cell.angle_gamma   90.00
#
_symmetry.space_group_name_H-M   'P 1'
#
loop_
_entity.id
_entity.type
_entity.pdbx_description
1 polymer ?
#
loop_
_entity_poly.entity_id
_entity_poly.type
_entity_poly.pdbx_seq_one_letter_code
_entity_poly.pdbx_strand_id
1 'polypeptide(L)'
;MSSDPFRKILNNERAADALPMRMVVAVIAIGALLFLLTTGVNSLLEKEEVYVAQTIISEIEAHAEQMSSKGAGSNITLDIDVPPNTELAMGAIPNEEASWPTDARNYYIKIKDKQINGESAAYYSNATLDGCFILSPGPHTITMESVRDQNGKIFIALCDKSQ
;
A
#
# COMPACT_ATOMS: atom_id res chain seq x y z
N MET A 1 -24.36 66.81 37.68
CA MET A 1 -24.62 65.37 37.44
C MET A 1 -24.12 65.03 36.04
N SER A 2 -22.89 64.53 35.92
CA SER A 2 -22.34 64.03 34.65
C SER A 2 -22.19 62.52 34.79
N SER A 3 -23.08 61.77 34.15
CA SER A 3 -23.04 60.32 34.12
C SER A 3 -22.16 59.89 32.94
N ASP A 4 -20.91 59.57 33.26
CA ASP A 4 -19.88 59.18 32.30
C ASP A 4 -20.18 57.78 31.71
N PRO A 5 -20.54 57.64 30.41
CA PRO A 5 -20.94 56.37 29.82
C PRO A 5 -19.78 55.36 29.68
N PHE A 6 -18.54 55.81 29.83
CA PHE A 6 -17.34 54.98 29.69
C PHE A 6 -17.09 54.05 30.88
N ARG A 7 -17.65 54.34 32.05
CA ARG A 7 -17.44 53.51 33.25
C ARG A 7 -18.16 52.16 33.20
N LYS A 8 -19.17 52.01 32.34
CA LYS A 8 -19.92 50.75 32.14
C LYS A 8 -19.25 49.76 31.20
N ILE A 9 -18.25 50.18 30.41
CA ILE A 9 -17.57 49.31 29.43
C ILE A 9 -16.38 48.59 30.06
N LEU A 10 -15.74 49.17 31.10
CA LEU A 10 -14.59 48.55 31.78
C LEU A 10 -14.95 47.48 32.81
N ASN A 11 -16.17 47.48 33.37
CA ASN A 11 -16.62 46.47 34.35
C ASN A 11 -17.50 45.39 33.72
N ASN A 12 -17.04 44.78 32.63
CA ASN A 12 -17.66 43.58 32.11
C ASN A 12 -17.01 42.34 32.75
N GLU A 13 -17.21 42.16 34.06
CA GLU A 13 -16.73 40.98 34.83
C GLU A 13 -17.24 39.65 34.23
N ARG A 14 -18.35 39.69 33.47
CA ARG A 14 -18.85 38.54 32.68
C ARG A 14 -17.90 38.08 31.56
N ALA A 15 -17.01 38.93 31.07
CA ALA A 15 -16.00 38.52 30.09
C ALA A 15 -14.85 37.71 30.74
N ALA A 16 -14.54 38.00 32.01
CA ALA A 16 -13.55 37.25 32.79
C ALA A 16 -14.11 35.90 33.28
N ASP A 17 -15.40 35.83 33.58
CA ASP A 17 -16.07 34.58 34.01
C ASP A 17 -16.28 33.58 32.87
N ALA A 18 -16.35 34.06 31.62
CA ALA A 18 -16.38 33.23 30.42
C ALA A 18 -14.98 32.84 29.91
N LEU A 19 -13.90 33.39 30.48
CA LEU A 19 -12.52 33.13 30.05
C LEU A 19 -12.12 31.65 30.22
N PRO A 20 -12.40 30.99 31.36
CA PRO A 20 -12.11 29.56 31.54
C PRO A 20 -12.93 28.69 30.58
N MET A 21 -14.20 29.02 30.37
CA MET A 21 -15.08 28.27 29.47
C MET A 21 -14.62 28.38 28.01
N ARG A 22 -14.22 29.57 27.55
CA ARG A 22 -13.67 29.78 26.20
C ARG A 22 -12.36 29.05 25.99
N MET A 23 -11.51 28.98 27.01
CA MET A 23 -10.27 28.20 26.96
C MET A 23 -10.56 26.69 26.84
N VAL A 24 -11.50 26.16 27.65
CA VAL A 24 -11.90 24.74 27.56
C VAL A 24 -12.49 24.41 26.18
N VAL A 25 -13.37 25.26 25.66
CA VAL A 25 -13.95 25.09 24.32
C VAL A 25 -12.85 25.14 23.25
N ALA A 26 -11.90 26.07 23.35
CA ALA A 26 -10.78 26.15 22.41
C ALA A 26 -9.91 24.88 22.47
N VAL A 27 -9.60 24.37 23.67
CA VAL A 27 -8.82 23.13 23.84
C VAL A 27 -9.56 21.94 23.24
N ILE A 28 -10.88 21.81 23.47
CA ILE A 28 -11.70 20.75 22.87
C ILE A 28 -11.71 20.89 21.33
N ALA A 29 -11.89 22.10 20.81
CA ALA A 29 -11.92 22.33 19.37
C ALA A 29 -10.57 22.02 18.71
N ILE A 30 -9.45 22.43 19.32
CA ILE A 30 -8.10 22.10 18.86
C ILE A 30 -7.86 20.59 18.94
N GLY A 31 -8.27 19.94 20.04
CA GLY A 31 -8.15 18.49 20.20
C GLY A 31 -8.93 17.72 19.13
N ALA A 32 -10.16 18.12 18.86
CA ALA A 32 -10.99 17.53 17.80
C ALA A 32 -10.37 17.76 16.41
N LEU A 33 -9.83 18.96 16.15
CA LEU A 33 -9.16 19.27 14.89
C LEU A 33 -7.90 18.41 14.69
N LEU A 34 -7.05 18.31 15.71
CA LEU A 34 -5.83 17.47 15.67
C LEU A 34 -6.18 15.99 15.45
N PHE A 35 -7.24 15.51 16.10
CA PHE A 35 -7.72 14.15 15.90
C PHE A 35 -8.16 13.90 14.45
N LEU A 36 -8.97 14.80 13.88
CA LEU A 36 -9.41 14.71 12.49
C LEU A 36 -8.26 14.84 11.47
N LEU A 37 -7.29 15.70 11.74
CA LEU A 37 -6.10 15.83 10.91
C LEU A 37 -5.27 14.54 10.91
N THR A 38 -5.10 13.93 12.08
CA THR A 38 -4.35 12.67 12.22
C THR A 38 -5.04 11.53 11.45
N THR A 39 -6.36 11.39 11.59
CA THR A 39 -7.10 10.36 10.84
C THR A 39 -7.11 10.63 9.34
N GLY A 40 -7.23 11.90 8.92
CA GLY A 40 -7.15 12.31 7.53
C GLY A 40 -5.80 11.99 6.89
N VAL A 41 -4.69 12.34 7.55
CA VAL A 41 -3.32 12.04 7.07
C VAL A 41 -3.11 10.53 6.97
N ASN A 42 -3.50 9.75 7.97
CA ASN A 42 -3.38 8.29 7.93
C ASN A 42 -4.15 7.68 6.74
N SER A 43 -5.35 8.19 6.45
CA SER A 43 -6.12 7.71 5.28
C SER A 43 -5.47 8.07 3.95
N LEU A 44 -4.75 9.20 3.86
CA LEU A 44 -4.02 9.57 2.65
C LEU A 44 -2.80 8.69 2.45
N LEU A 45 -2.04 8.42 3.52
CA LEU A 45 -0.90 7.51 3.48
C LEU A 45 -1.30 6.10 3.04
N GLU A 46 -2.39 5.54 3.58
CA GLU A 46 -2.88 4.23 3.14
C GLU A 46 -3.26 4.21 1.64
N LYS A 47 -3.82 5.30 1.11
CA LYS A 47 -4.16 5.40 -0.32
C LYS A 47 -2.91 5.49 -1.19
N GLU A 48 -1.88 6.19 -0.70
CA GLU A 48 -0.59 6.27 -1.36
C GLU A 48 0.11 4.90 -1.41
N GLU A 49 0.15 4.17 -0.28
CA GLU A 49 0.67 2.80 -0.22
C GLU A 49 -0.03 1.88 -1.23
N VAL A 50 -1.37 1.93 -1.30
CA VAL A 50 -2.16 1.16 -2.29
C VAL A 50 -1.79 1.54 -3.71
N TYR A 51 -1.67 2.84 -4.01
CA TYR A 51 -1.38 3.33 -5.35
C TYR A 51 0.02 2.92 -5.81
N VAL A 52 1.02 3.03 -4.93
CA VAL A 52 2.40 2.60 -5.23
C VAL A 52 2.45 1.10 -5.45
N ALA A 53 1.80 0.30 -4.59
CA ALA A 53 1.73 -1.15 -4.75
C ALA A 53 1.08 -1.58 -6.08
N GLN A 54 -0.01 -0.92 -6.47
CA GLN A 54 -0.67 -1.16 -7.75
C GLN A 54 0.21 -0.79 -8.95
N THR A 55 1.01 0.27 -8.82
CA THR A 55 1.96 0.70 -9.85
C THR A 55 3.04 -0.36 -10.06
N ILE A 56 3.63 -0.87 -8.97
CA ILE A 56 4.63 -1.95 -9.02
C ILE A 56 4.04 -3.20 -9.70
N ILE A 57 2.84 -3.62 -9.28
CA ILE A 57 2.17 -4.79 -9.89
C ILE A 57 1.88 -4.56 -11.36
N SER A 58 1.42 -3.36 -11.75
CA SER A 58 1.13 -3.03 -13.15
C SER A 58 2.39 -3.08 -14.02
N GLU A 59 3.53 -2.64 -13.49
CA GLU A 59 4.83 -2.73 -14.18
C GLU A 59 5.26 -4.19 -14.36
N ILE A 60 5.19 -5.00 -13.30
CA ILE A 60 5.48 -6.43 -13.34
C ILE A 60 4.54 -7.14 -14.32
N GLU A 61 3.25 -6.84 -14.30
CA GLU A 61 2.26 -7.43 -15.21
C GLU A 61 2.56 -7.09 -16.67
N ALA A 62 2.84 -5.82 -16.98
CA ALA A 62 3.18 -5.40 -18.34
C ALA A 62 4.42 -6.13 -18.87
N HIS A 63 5.46 -6.28 -18.05
CA HIS A 63 6.64 -7.05 -18.42
C HIS A 63 6.35 -8.55 -18.56
N ALA A 64 5.60 -9.12 -17.61
CA ALA A 64 5.23 -10.52 -17.62
C ALA A 64 4.39 -10.90 -18.85
N GLU A 65 3.43 -10.08 -19.24
CA GLU A 65 2.61 -10.28 -20.45
C GLU A 65 3.50 -10.24 -21.71
N GLN A 66 4.36 -9.23 -21.81
CA GLN A 66 5.30 -9.13 -22.93
C GLN A 66 6.24 -10.35 -23.00
N MET A 67 6.79 -10.79 -21.87
CA MET A 67 7.67 -11.95 -21.80
C MET A 67 6.92 -13.23 -22.17
N SER A 68 5.71 -13.42 -21.64
CA SER A 68 4.84 -14.56 -21.92
C SER A 68 4.54 -14.68 -23.42
N SER A 69 4.24 -13.55 -24.09
CA SER A 69 3.96 -13.52 -25.54
C SER A 69 5.19 -13.86 -26.41
N LYS A 70 6.40 -13.56 -25.94
CA LYS A 70 7.66 -13.84 -26.65
C LYS A 70 8.15 -15.28 -26.45
N GLY A 71 7.63 -15.98 -25.44
CA GLY A 71 8.06 -17.33 -25.05
C GLY A 71 9.24 -17.34 -24.09
N ALA A 72 9.83 -18.52 -23.89
CA ALA A 72 10.89 -18.73 -22.91
C ALA A 72 12.23 -18.07 -23.32
N GLY A 73 13.05 -17.72 -22.32
CA GLY A 73 14.39 -17.15 -22.48
C GLY A 73 14.46 -15.62 -22.40
N SER A 74 13.36 -14.94 -22.09
CA SER A 74 13.37 -13.52 -21.74
C SER A 74 13.82 -13.36 -20.30
N ASN A 75 14.66 -12.37 -20.03
CA ASN A 75 15.11 -12.04 -18.68
C ASN A 75 15.10 -10.51 -18.51
N ILE A 76 14.46 -10.03 -17.44
CA ILE A 76 14.38 -8.62 -17.07
C ILE A 76 14.73 -8.50 -15.59
N THR A 77 15.43 -7.42 -15.23
CA THR A 77 15.69 -7.05 -13.84
C THR A 77 14.96 -5.74 -13.55
N LEU A 78 14.26 -5.67 -12.42
CA LEU A 78 13.54 -4.50 -11.96
C LEU A 78 13.99 -4.15 -10.55
N ASP A 79 14.18 -2.86 -10.30
CA ASP A 79 14.35 -2.32 -8.96
C ASP A 79 13.00 -1.76 -8.50
N ILE A 80 12.49 -2.31 -7.40
CA ILE A 80 11.17 -1.96 -6.85
C ILE A 80 11.33 -1.60 -5.38
N ASP A 81 10.51 -0.67 -4.90
CA ASP A 81 10.46 -0.31 -3.48
C ASP A 81 9.05 -0.56 -2.96
N VAL A 82 8.89 -1.66 -2.23
CA VAL A 82 7.59 -2.09 -1.71
C VAL A 82 7.22 -1.19 -0.53
N PRO A 83 6.04 -0.52 -0.57
CA PRO A 83 5.64 0.41 0.48
C PRO A 83 5.66 -0.22 1.88
N PRO A 84 5.85 0.59 2.93
CA PRO A 84 5.72 0.11 4.29
C PRO A 84 4.35 -0.56 4.51
N ASN A 85 4.31 -1.55 5.39
CA ASN A 85 3.09 -2.32 5.71
C ASN A 85 2.46 -3.09 4.53
N THR A 86 3.16 -3.20 3.40
CA THR A 86 2.69 -3.87 2.19
C THR A 86 3.50 -5.13 1.92
N GLU A 87 2.80 -6.23 1.61
CA GLU A 87 3.38 -7.47 1.12
C GLU A 87 2.76 -7.78 -0.25
N LEU A 88 3.61 -8.10 -1.23
CA LEU A 88 3.18 -8.50 -2.56
C LEU A 88 3.42 -9.99 -2.71
N ALA A 89 2.43 -10.74 -3.18
CA ALA A 89 2.59 -12.15 -3.52
C ALA A 89 2.12 -12.42 -4.95
N MET A 90 2.82 -13.29 -5.66
CA MET A 90 2.54 -13.65 -7.06
C MET A 90 2.57 -15.17 -7.22
N GLY A 91 1.66 -15.69 -8.04
CA GLY A 91 1.49 -17.12 -8.26
C GLY A 91 0.45 -17.71 -7.32
N ALA A 92 0.80 -18.82 -6.67
CA ALA A 92 -0.10 -19.49 -5.76
C ALA A 92 -0.46 -18.62 -4.55
N ILE A 93 -1.63 -18.88 -3.95
CA ILE A 93 -2.00 -18.26 -2.68
C ILE A 93 -0.96 -18.63 -1.61
N PRO A 94 -0.40 -17.66 -0.86
CA PRO A 94 0.49 -17.97 0.26
C PRO A 94 -0.19 -18.93 1.25
N ASN A 95 0.47 -20.05 1.56
CA ASN A 95 -0.02 -21.16 2.39
C ASN A 95 -1.05 -22.11 1.74
N GLU A 96 -1.36 -21.96 0.45
CA GLU A 96 -2.22 -22.87 -0.32
C GLU A 96 -1.58 -23.31 -1.66
N GLU A 97 -0.28 -23.59 -1.64
CA GLU A 97 0.50 -23.95 -2.84
C GLU A 97 0.07 -25.28 -3.50
N ALA A 98 -0.78 -26.07 -2.85
CA ALA A 98 -1.33 -27.30 -3.41
C ALA A 98 -2.16 -27.08 -4.69
N SER A 99 -2.64 -25.86 -4.92
CA SER A 99 -3.42 -25.48 -6.12
C SER A 99 -2.55 -25.11 -7.31
N TRP A 100 -1.24 -24.92 -7.11
CA TRP A 100 -0.29 -24.62 -8.18
C TRP A 100 -0.19 -25.82 -9.15
N PRO A 101 -0.15 -25.62 -10.48
CA PRO A 101 -0.03 -24.35 -11.21
C PRO A 101 -1.38 -23.77 -11.72
N THR A 102 -2.52 -24.19 -11.14
CA THR A 102 -3.84 -23.77 -11.60
C THR A 102 -4.12 -22.31 -11.24
N ASP A 103 -3.69 -21.89 -10.05
CA ASP A 103 -3.84 -20.54 -9.49
C ASP A 103 -2.62 -19.64 -9.76
N ALA A 104 -1.63 -20.11 -10.51
CA ALA A 104 -0.39 -19.41 -10.78
C ALA A 104 -0.54 -18.07 -11.52
N ARG A 105 -1.74 -17.70 -11.98
CA ARG A 105 -2.01 -16.40 -12.62
C ARG A 105 -2.32 -15.30 -11.62
N ASN A 106 -2.45 -15.62 -10.34
CA ASN A 106 -2.91 -14.66 -9.37
C ASN A 106 -1.78 -13.78 -8.84
N TYR A 107 -2.16 -12.60 -8.39
CA TYR A 107 -1.34 -11.77 -7.53
C TYR A 107 -2.16 -11.21 -6.37
N TYR A 108 -1.46 -10.89 -5.29
CA TYR A 108 -2.04 -10.47 -4.03
C TYR A 108 -1.26 -9.27 -3.52
N ILE A 109 -1.98 -8.23 -3.12
CA ILE A 109 -1.44 -7.07 -2.43
C ILE A 109 -2.05 -7.08 -1.03
N LYS A 110 -1.24 -7.30 -0.01
CA LYS A 110 -1.67 -7.28 1.39
C LYS A 110 -1.14 -6.01 2.04
N ILE A 111 -2.04 -5.14 2.50
CA ILE A 111 -1.72 -3.87 3.15
C ILE A 111 -2.40 -3.89 4.52
N LYS A 112 -1.62 -4.03 5.59
CA LYS A 112 -2.13 -4.27 6.95
C LYS A 112 -3.13 -5.44 6.96
N ASP A 113 -4.41 -5.16 7.28
CA ASP A 113 -5.50 -6.14 7.36
C ASP A 113 -6.33 -6.24 6.07
N LYS A 114 -5.98 -5.49 5.02
CA LYS A 114 -6.68 -5.48 3.73
C LYS A 114 -5.90 -6.30 2.72
N GLN A 115 -6.61 -7.12 1.94
CA GLN A 115 -6.05 -7.88 0.84
C GLN A 115 -6.77 -7.50 -0.46
N ILE A 116 -6.00 -7.20 -1.49
CA ILE A 116 -6.47 -6.95 -2.86
C ILE A 116 -5.96 -8.11 -3.70
N ASN A 117 -6.86 -8.76 -4.43
CA ASN A 117 -6.55 -9.89 -5.30
C ASN A 117 -6.70 -9.44 -6.76
N GLY A 118 -5.84 -9.94 -7.63
CA GLY A 118 -6.00 -9.81 -9.07
C GLY A 118 -5.52 -11.05 -9.80
N GLU A 119 -5.84 -11.10 -11.10
CA GLU A 119 -5.43 -12.16 -12.02
C GLU A 119 -4.64 -11.51 -13.16
N SER A 120 -3.56 -12.18 -13.58
CA SER A 120 -2.67 -11.78 -14.67
C SER A 120 -2.88 -12.64 -15.90
N ALA A 121 -2.55 -12.09 -17.07
CA ALA A 121 -2.48 -12.87 -18.30
C ALA A 121 -1.36 -13.94 -18.25
N ALA A 122 -0.27 -13.66 -17.53
CA ALA A 122 0.89 -14.54 -17.39
C ALA A 122 0.75 -15.49 -16.19
N TYR A 123 1.50 -16.60 -16.22
CA TYR A 123 1.63 -17.49 -15.07
C TYR A 123 2.91 -17.14 -14.32
N TYR A 124 2.82 -16.95 -13.01
CA TYR A 124 3.93 -16.65 -12.13
C TYR A 124 4.40 -17.89 -11.37
N SER A 125 5.66 -17.88 -10.97
CA SER A 125 6.19 -18.84 -10.01
C SER A 125 7.44 -18.28 -9.33
N ASN A 126 7.88 -18.94 -8.27
CA ASN A 126 9.21 -18.71 -7.70
C ASN A 126 10.32 -19.27 -8.61
N ALA A 127 11.58 -19.06 -8.22
CA ALA A 127 12.75 -19.52 -8.96
C ALA A 127 12.83 -21.06 -9.10
N THR A 128 12.19 -21.81 -8.20
CA THR A 128 12.17 -23.28 -8.19
C THR A 128 11.01 -23.88 -9.00
N LEU A 129 10.12 -23.04 -9.56
CA LEU A 129 8.95 -23.44 -10.32
C LEU A 129 7.99 -24.36 -9.55
N ASP A 130 7.79 -24.09 -8.26
CA ASP A 130 6.98 -24.96 -7.38
C ASP A 130 6.07 -24.20 -6.40
N GLY A 131 6.03 -22.87 -6.45
CA GLY A 131 5.24 -22.14 -5.47
C GLY A 131 5.07 -20.65 -5.76
N CYS A 132 4.71 -19.93 -4.68
CA CYS A 132 4.48 -18.49 -4.71
C CYS A 132 5.78 -17.70 -4.55
N PHE A 133 5.79 -16.48 -5.08
CA PHE A 133 6.85 -15.50 -4.85
C PHE A 133 6.32 -14.38 -3.98
N ILE A 134 7.02 -14.04 -2.89
CA ILE A 134 6.58 -13.04 -1.91
C ILE A 134 7.66 -11.97 -1.77
N LEU A 135 7.23 -10.70 -1.78
CA LEU A 135 8.05 -9.54 -1.51
C LEU A 135 7.55 -8.84 -0.24
N SER A 136 8.47 -8.70 0.71
CA SER A 136 8.27 -7.94 1.94
C SER A 136 8.33 -6.42 1.69
N PRO A 137 7.97 -5.58 2.68
CA PRO A 137 8.22 -4.15 2.59
C PRO A 137 9.72 -3.82 2.42
N GLY A 138 10.02 -2.80 1.61
CA GLY A 138 11.36 -2.27 1.40
C GLY A 138 11.89 -2.40 -0.04
N PRO A 139 13.16 -2.04 -0.26
CA PRO A 139 13.78 -2.08 -1.57
C PRO A 139 14.13 -3.51 -1.97
N HIS A 140 13.79 -3.88 -3.21
CA HIS A 140 14.11 -5.16 -3.81
C HIS A 140 14.61 -5.00 -5.25
N THR A 141 15.65 -5.76 -5.61
CA THR A 141 16.05 -6.01 -6.99
C THR A 141 15.53 -7.38 -7.40
N ILE A 142 14.49 -7.41 -8.23
CA ILE A 142 13.87 -8.66 -8.70
C ILE A 142 14.34 -9.01 -10.11
N THR A 143 14.59 -10.29 -10.34
CA THR A 143 14.80 -10.85 -11.67
C THR A 143 13.55 -11.62 -12.10
N MET A 144 13.06 -11.33 -13.29
CA MET A 144 11.96 -12.01 -13.95
C MET A 144 12.52 -12.80 -15.13
N GLU A 145 12.29 -14.11 -15.16
CA GLU A 145 12.74 -14.99 -16.25
C GLU A 145 11.55 -15.75 -16.84
N SER A 146 11.41 -15.75 -18.17
CA SER A 146 10.41 -16.61 -18.82
C SER A 146 10.96 -18.02 -19.01
N VAL A 147 10.36 -18.98 -18.30
CA VAL A 147 10.79 -20.38 -18.30
C VAL A 147 9.67 -21.26 -18.81
N ARG A 148 10.02 -22.32 -19.53
CA ARG A 148 9.07 -23.33 -20.01
C ARG A 148 9.07 -24.52 -19.07
N ASP A 149 7.89 -24.93 -18.60
CA ASP A 149 7.74 -26.15 -17.80
C ASP A 149 7.84 -27.42 -18.66
N GLN A 150 7.78 -28.59 -18.00
CA GLN A 150 7.82 -29.89 -18.66
C GLN A 150 6.63 -30.13 -19.61
N ASN A 151 5.52 -29.42 -19.42
CA ASN A 151 4.30 -29.52 -20.24
C ASN A 151 4.27 -28.49 -21.38
N GLY A 152 5.31 -27.67 -21.53
CA GLY A 152 5.42 -26.63 -22.56
C GLY A 152 4.77 -25.29 -22.22
N LYS A 153 4.24 -25.13 -21.02
CA LYS A 153 3.62 -23.91 -20.50
C LYS A 153 4.70 -22.90 -20.10
N ILE A 154 4.45 -21.62 -20.37
CA ILE A 154 5.38 -20.53 -20.02
C ILE A 154 5.00 -19.97 -18.66
N PHE A 155 5.99 -19.90 -17.78
CA PHE A 155 5.93 -19.23 -16.48
C PHE A 155 6.93 -18.08 -16.45
N ILE A 156 6.60 -17.07 -15.66
CA ILE A 156 7.50 -15.99 -15.28
C ILE A 156 8.00 -16.32 -13.88
N ALA A 157 9.23 -16.84 -13.82
CA ALA A 157 9.92 -17.14 -12.57
C ALA A 157 10.47 -15.84 -11.99
N LEU A 158 10.09 -15.54 -10.75
CA LEU A 158 10.58 -14.39 -10.01
C LEU A 158 11.61 -14.81 -8.96
N CYS A 159 12.65 -14.00 -8.82
CA CYS A 159 13.73 -14.18 -7.85
C CYS A 159 14.14 -12.82 -7.28
N ASP A 160 14.17 -12.69 -5.96
CA ASP A 160 14.73 -11.53 -5.29
C ASP A 160 16.25 -11.70 -5.13
N LYS A 161 17.01 -10.70 -5.58
CA LYS A 161 18.48 -10.67 -5.49
C LYS A 161 18.99 -9.83 -4.32
N SER A 162 18.08 -9.31 -3.50
CA SER A 162 18.39 -8.41 -2.37
C SER A 162 18.74 -9.17 -1.08
N GLN A 163 18.62 -10.50 -1.11
CA GLN A 163 18.93 -11.40 0.01
C GLN A 163 20.25 -12.13 -0.20
#